data_AF-A0AAD9U5H5-F1
#
_entry.id   AF-A0AAD9U5H5-F1
#
_cell.length_a   1.000
_cell.length_b   1.000
_cell.length_c   1.000
_cell.angle_alpha   90.00
_cell.angle_beta   90.00
_cell.angle_gamma   90.00
#
_symmetry.space_group_name_H-M   'P 1'
#
loop_
_entity.id
_entity.type
_entity.pdbx_description
1 polymer ?
#
loop_
_entity_poly.entity_id
_entity_poly.type
_entity_poly.pdbx_seq_one_letter_code
_entity_poly.pdbx_strand_id
1 'polypeptide(L)'
;MQRQYKGQLSGLYLWNAANKSTKAEFMEEITKLQEVNIDAYNYIMKVPLKHWALHAFENYVKSDHVTNNISECFNVWMEIFRAQPAPSILEGMRRKMMQRMTKRLEEGRNWASNIPPLVKKKLSERQDDLRFVCK
;
A
#
# COMPACT_ATOMS: atom_id res chain seq x y z
N MET A 1 12.88 -5.15 3.47
CA MET A 1 13.07 -3.69 3.67
C MET A 1 12.64 -3.23 5.06
N GLN A 2 11.36 -3.29 5.44
CA GLN A 2 10.93 -2.80 6.77
C GLN A 2 11.50 -3.56 7.98
N ARG A 3 11.85 -4.85 7.84
CA ARG A 3 12.41 -5.64 8.96
C ARG A 3 13.79 -5.17 9.43
N GLN A 4 14.60 -4.57 8.56
CA GLN A 4 15.97 -4.16 8.89
C GLN A 4 16.06 -2.80 9.60
N TYR A 5 15.06 -1.93 9.44
CA TYR A 5 15.04 -0.57 10.00
C TYR A 5 13.81 -0.31 10.90
N LYS A 6 13.22 -1.39 11.43
CA LYS A 6 11.95 -1.35 12.17
C LYS A 6 12.13 -0.51 13.45
N GLY A 7 11.40 0.60 13.56
CA GLY A 7 11.44 1.48 14.75
C GLY A 7 12.52 2.57 14.74
N GLN A 8 13.31 2.71 13.68
CA GLN A 8 14.29 3.79 13.52
C GLN A 8 13.73 4.93 12.63
N LEU A 9 14.18 6.16 12.84
CA LEU A 9 13.83 7.32 12.00
C LEU A 9 14.09 7.07 10.50
N SER A 10 15.17 6.36 10.18
CA SER A 10 15.49 5.90 8.81
C SER A 10 14.39 5.02 8.21
N GLY A 11 13.77 4.14 9.01
CA GLY A 11 12.65 3.31 8.58
C GLY A 11 11.39 4.11 8.26
N LEU A 12 11.14 5.22 8.98
CA LEU A 12 10.01 6.11 8.73
C LEU A 12 10.17 6.88 7.42
N TYR A 13 11.33 7.51 7.19
CA TYR A 13 11.58 8.24 5.93
C TYR A 13 11.57 7.33 4.72
N LEU A 14 12.15 6.13 4.84
CA LEU A 14 12.06 5.11 3.79
C LEU A 14 10.61 4.72 3.50
N TRP A 15 9.81 4.51 4.55
CA TRP A 15 8.40 4.18 4.41
C TRP A 15 7.60 5.30 3.74
N ASN A 16 7.83 6.55 4.15
CA ASN A 16 7.18 7.71 3.55
C ASN A 16 7.54 7.83 2.08
N ALA A 17 8.84 7.78 1.75
CA ALA A 17 9.34 7.84 0.38
C ALA A 17 8.70 6.75 -0.49
N ALA A 18 8.69 5.50 -0.03
CA ALA A 18 8.11 4.38 -0.74
C ALA A 18 6.64 4.60 -1.13
N ASN A 19 5.86 5.28 -0.28
CA ASN A 19 4.42 5.53 -0.48
C ASN A 19 4.10 6.84 -1.23
N LYS A 20 5.10 7.63 -1.65
CA LYS A 20 4.85 8.86 -2.43
C LYS A 20 4.43 8.53 -3.85
N SER A 21 3.37 9.20 -4.32
CA SER A 21 2.81 9.01 -5.66
C SER A 21 3.59 9.80 -6.72
N THR A 22 4.19 10.92 -6.35
CA THR A 22 4.93 11.79 -7.27
C THR A 22 6.42 11.67 -7.07
N LYS A 23 7.20 11.74 -8.16
CA LYS A 23 8.67 11.74 -8.11
C LYS A 23 9.23 12.88 -7.26
N ALA A 24 8.62 14.08 -7.32
CA ALA A 24 9.05 15.23 -6.53
C ALA A 24 8.96 14.97 -5.02
N GLU A 25 7.81 14.49 -4.54
CA GLU A 25 7.60 14.14 -3.13
C GLU A 25 8.52 12.99 -2.68
N PHE A 26 8.76 12.01 -3.57
CA PHE A 26 9.70 10.93 -3.31
C PHE A 26 11.12 11.47 -3.08
N MET A 27 11.59 12.39 -3.93
CA MET A 27 12.92 12.97 -3.83
C MET A 27 13.09 13.76 -2.52
N GLU A 28 12.05 14.46 -2.06
CA GLU A 28 12.07 15.17 -0.79
C GLU A 28 12.28 14.20 0.39
N GLU A 29 11.49 13.12 0.47
CA GLU A 29 11.59 12.15 1.57
C GLU A 29 12.86 11.31 1.53
N ILE A 30 13.36 10.95 0.33
CA ILE A 30 14.58 10.16 0.20
C ILE A 30 15.83 10.99 0.56
N THR A 31 15.79 12.31 0.38
CA THR A 31 16.86 13.22 0.80
C THR A 31 16.95 13.29 2.32
N LYS A 32 15.80 13.33 3.02
CA LYS A 32 15.74 13.23 4.49
C LYS A 32 16.36 11.91 4.99
N LEU A 33 16.14 10.81 4.28
CA LEU A 33 16.80 9.54 4.58
C LEU A 33 18.32 9.63 4.41
N GLN A 34 18.80 10.28 3.36
CA GLN A 34 20.23 10.46 3.10
C GLN A 34 20.92 11.26 4.21
N GLU A 35 20.27 12.33 4.69
CA GLU A 35 20.78 13.16 5.80
C GLU A 35 20.87 12.39 7.12
N VAL A 36 19.90 11.52 7.40
CA VAL A 36 19.85 10.75 8.65
C VAL A 36 20.74 9.51 8.61
N ASN A 37 20.79 8.81 7.48
CA ASN A 37 21.56 7.59 7.33
C ASN A 37 21.94 7.34 5.87
N ILE A 38 23.15 7.78 5.51
CA ILE A 38 23.69 7.64 4.16
C ILE A 38 23.90 6.19 3.74
N ASP A 39 24.23 5.29 4.67
CA ASP A 39 24.42 3.87 4.38
C ASP A 39 23.09 3.19 3.99
N ALA A 40 22.01 3.52 4.69
CA ALA A 40 20.66 3.06 4.37
C ALA A 40 20.19 3.58 3.02
N TYR A 41 20.46 4.86 2.72
CA TYR A 41 20.20 5.44 1.40
C TYR A 41 20.96 4.70 0.31
N ASN A 42 22.28 4.53 0.47
CA ASN A 42 23.11 3.83 -0.51
C ASN A 42 22.69 2.37 -0.72
N TYR A 43 22.25 1.70 0.35
CA TYR A 43 21.73 0.34 0.27
C TYR A 43 20.42 0.27 -0.51
N ILE A 44 19.45 1.15 -0.20
CA ILE A 44 18.13 1.09 -0.82
C ILE A 44 18.16 1.49 -2.29
N MET A 45 18.99 2.47 -2.65
CA MET A 45 19.10 2.96 -4.01
C MET A 45 19.77 1.97 -4.97
N LYS A 46 20.43 0.92 -4.46
CA LYS A 46 20.88 -0.22 -5.28
C LYS A 46 19.72 -1.07 -5.78
N VAL A 47 18.58 -1.06 -5.09
CA VAL A 47 17.39 -1.81 -5.51
C VAL A 47 16.62 -0.97 -6.52
N PRO A 48 16.29 -1.51 -7.72
CA PRO A 48 15.53 -0.76 -8.72
C PRO A 48 14.21 -0.21 -8.15
N LEU A 49 13.98 1.10 -8.35
CA LEU A 49 12.84 1.83 -7.77
C LEU A 49 11.49 1.19 -8.12
N LYS A 50 11.35 0.62 -9.32
CA LYS A 50 10.14 -0.08 -9.78
C LYS A 50 9.65 -1.20 -8.86
N HIS A 51 10.51 -1.74 -8.00
CA HIS A 51 10.14 -2.82 -7.09
C HIS A 51 9.57 -2.34 -5.76
N TRP A 52 9.77 -1.08 -5.38
CA TRP A 52 9.49 -0.64 -4.00
C TRP A 52 9.05 0.81 -3.85
N ALA A 53 9.16 1.66 -4.88
CA ALA A 53 8.71 3.04 -4.84
C ALA A 53 7.44 3.19 -5.68
N LEU A 54 6.35 3.64 -5.06
CA LEU A 54 5.04 3.75 -5.68
C LEU A 54 5.06 4.61 -6.96
N HIS A 55 5.74 5.76 -6.93
CA HIS A 55 5.86 6.65 -8.10
C HIS A 55 6.55 6.00 -9.31
N ALA A 56 7.28 4.90 -9.11
CA ALA A 56 8.05 4.21 -10.15
C ALA A 56 7.39 2.91 -10.61
N PHE A 57 6.20 2.58 -10.10
CA PHE A 57 5.41 1.47 -10.60
C PHE A 57 4.94 1.74 -12.03
N GLU A 58 4.78 0.67 -12.81
CA GLU A 58 4.34 0.80 -14.19
C GLU A 58 2.90 1.33 -14.24
N ASN A 59 2.60 2.17 -15.24
CA ASN A 59 1.31 2.89 -15.31
C ASN A 59 0.07 1.97 -15.38
N TYR A 60 0.23 0.71 -15.79
CA TYR A 60 -0.86 -0.26 -15.78
C TYR A 60 -1.12 -0.86 -14.39
N VAL A 61 -0.16 -0.76 -13.45
CA VAL A 61 -0.28 -1.26 -12.08
C VAL A 61 -0.99 -0.21 -11.24
N LYS A 62 -2.32 -0.34 -11.13
CA LYS A 62 -3.17 0.54 -10.32
C LYS A 62 -3.28 0.05 -8.87
N SER A 63 -2.13 -0.04 -8.18
CA SER A 63 -2.07 -0.42 -6.76
C SER A 63 -1.61 0.74 -5.91
N ASP A 64 -2.41 1.13 -4.92
CA ASP A 64 -2.03 2.08 -3.86
C ASP A 64 -1.12 1.43 -2.79
N HIS A 65 -0.90 0.11 -2.87
CA HIS A 65 -0.17 -0.64 -1.86
C HIS A 65 1.24 -0.99 -2.33
N VAL A 66 2.22 -0.64 -1.49
CA VAL A 66 3.65 -0.91 -1.68
C VAL A 66 4.13 -2.09 -0.81
N THR A 67 3.23 -2.67 -0.01
CA THR A 67 3.55 -3.76 0.91
C THR A 67 3.13 -5.13 0.38
N ASN A 68 3.81 -6.15 0.89
CA ASN A 68 3.46 -7.55 0.66
C ASN A 68 2.23 -8.02 1.46
N ASN A 69 1.49 -7.12 2.10
CA ASN A 69 0.38 -7.47 3.00
C ASN A 69 -0.69 -8.32 2.30
N ILE A 70 -0.93 -8.08 1.00
CA ILE A 70 -1.92 -8.85 0.24
C ILE A 70 -1.49 -10.31 0.13
N SER A 71 -0.24 -10.56 -0.26
CA SER A 71 0.30 -11.91 -0.37
C SER A 71 0.39 -12.60 0.99
N GLU A 72 0.77 -11.87 2.05
CA GLU A 72 0.80 -12.40 3.42
C GLU A 72 -0.59 -12.80 3.89
N CYS A 73 -1.59 -11.94 3.69
CA CYS A 73 -2.98 -12.26 4.00
C CYS A 73 -3.48 -13.49 3.22
N PHE A 74 -3.10 -13.60 1.94
CA PHE A 74 -3.45 -14.76 1.13
C PHE A 74 -2.78 -16.04 1.65
N ASN A 75 -1.50 -15.97 2.01
CA ASN A 75 -0.76 -17.10 2.58
C ASN A 75 -1.38 -17.60 3.88
N VAL A 76 -1.83 -16.69 4.76
CA VAL A 76 -2.55 -17.04 6.00
C VAL A 76 -3.86 -17.77 5.70
N TRP A 77 -4.61 -17.38 4.66
CA TRP A 77 -5.84 -18.10 4.32
C TRP A 77 -5.52 -19.48 3.78
N MET A 78 -4.50 -19.58 2.93
CA MET A 78 -4.06 -20.82 2.33
C MET A 78 -3.53 -21.83 3.35
N GLU A 79 -2.89 -21.36 4.41
CA GLU A 79 -2.35 -22.20 5.47
C GLU A 79 -3.41 -23.11 6.08
N ILE A 80 -4.62 -22.59 6.32
CA ILE A 80 -5.75 -23.34 6.90
C ILE A 80 -6.19 -24.49 5.98
N PHE A 81 -6.03 -24.34 4.68
CA PHE A 81 -6.47 -25.32 3.68
C PHE A 81 -5.33 -26.16 3.10
N ARG A 82 -4.07 -25.96 3.54
CA ARG A 82 -2.88 -26.53 2.90
C ARG A 82 -2.82 -28.06 2.94
N ALA A 83 -3.46 -28.67 3.95
CA ALA A 83 -3.55 -30.12 4.11
C ALA A 83 -4.84 -30.72 3.50
N GLN A 84 -5.66 -29.91 2.82
CA GLN A 84 -6.93 -30.33 2.26
C GLN A 84 -6.79 -30.66 0.75
N PRO A 85 -7.64 -31.55 0.21
CA PRO A 85 -7.72 -31.76 -1.23
C PRO A 85 -8.03 -30.46 -1.99
N ALA A 86 -7.56 -30.35 -3.24
CA ALA A 86 -7.74 -29.15 -4.08
C ALA A 86 -9.20 -28.63 -4.16
N PRO A 87 -10.24 -29.48 -4.27
CA PRO A 87 -11.63 -29.02 -4.26
C PRO A 87 -12.03 -28.30 -2.95
N SER A 88 -11.55 -28.78 -1.82
CA SER A 88 -11.83 -28.19 -0.50
C SER A 88 -11.15 -26.82 -0.34
N ILE A 89 -9.94 -26.66 -0.88
CA ILE A 89 -9.23 -25.37 -0.91
C ILE A 89 -10.05 -24.34 -1.71
N LEU A 90 -10.47 -24.72 -2.93
CA LEU A 90 -11.26 -23.87 -3.82
C LEU A 90 -12.59 -23.45 -3.19
N GLU A 91 -13.32 -24.39 -2.60
CA GLU A 91 -14.59 -24.09 -1.92
C GLU A 91 -14.38 -23.20 -0.69
N GLY A 92 -13.30 -23.41 0.07
CA GLY A 92 -12.90 -22.56 1.19
C GLY A 92 -12.64 -21.11 0.75
N MET A 93 -11.85 -20.92 -0.32
CA MET A 93 -11.59 -19.60 -0.90
C MET A 93 -12.89 -18.93 -1.38
N ARG A 94 -13.72 -19.67 -2.13
CA ARG A 94 -14.98 -19.17 -2.67
C ARG A 94 -15.89 -18.65 -1.55
N ARG A 95 -16.06 -19.43 -0.47
CA ARG A 95 -16.84 -19.02 0.72
C ARG A 95 -16.28 -17.77 1.38
N LYS A 96 -14.96 -17.68 1.56
CA LYS A 96 -14.31 -16.49 2.14
C LYS A 96 -14.52 -15.25 1.26
N MET A 97 -14.39 -15.38 -0.06
CA MET A 97 -14.64 -14.28 -0.99
C MET A 97 -16.10 -13.82 -0.95
N MET A 98 -17.05 -14.75 -0.97
CA MET A 98 -18.48 -14.41 -0.85
C MET A 98 -18.78 -13.66 0.45
N GLN A 99 -18.33 -14.17 1.60
CA GLN A 99 -18.52 -13.49 2.89
C GLN A 99 -17.96 -12.06 2.89
N ARG A 100 -16.78 -11.85 2.29
CA ARG A 100 -16.16 -10.52 2.18
C ARG A 100 -16.94 -9.60 1.25
N MET A 101 -17.42 -10.11 0.12
CA MET A 101 -18.23 -9.33 -0.83
C MET A 101 -19.56 -8.93 -0.21
N THR A 102 -20.25 -9.86 0.47
CA THR A 102 -21.50 -9.57 1.19
C THR A 102 -21.30 -8.50 2.26
N LYS A 103 -20.27 -8.64 3.10
CA LYS A 103 -19.94 -7.63 4.11
C LYS A 103 -19.68 -6.25 3.49
N ARG A 104 -18.90 -6.18 2.41
CA ARG A 104 -18.64 -4.93 1.68
C ARG A 104 -19.91 -4.32 1.08
N LEU A 105 -20.82 -5.16 0.59
CA LEU A 105 -22.10 -4.71 0.06
C LEU A 105 -22.97 -4.11 1.17
N GLU A 106 -23.05 -4.77 2.33
CA GLU A 106 -23.78 -4.27 3.50
C GLU A 106 -23.22 -2.93 4.00
N GLU A 107 -21.89 -2.82 4.10
CA GLU A 107 -21.21 -1.56 4.42
C GLU A 107 -21.54 -0.49 3.38
N GLY A 108 -21.49 -0.84 2.09
CA GLY A 108 -21.77 0.05 0.97
C GLY A 108 -23.21 0.59 0.94
N ARG A 109 -24.19 -0.22 1.35
CA ARG A 109 -25.60 0.21 1.44
C ARG A 109 -25.80 1.33 2.46
N ASN A 110 -24.95 1.39 3.49
CA ASN A 110 -25.01 2.41 4.53
C ASN A 110 -24.21 3.68 4.17
N TRP A 111 -23.61 3.77 2.98
CA TRP A 111 -22.86 4.95 2.58
C TRP A 111 -23.80 6.09 2.15
N ALA A 112 -23.52 7.30 2.66
CA ALA A 112 -24.26 8.51 2.29
C ALA A 112 -23.95 9.03 0.88
N SER A 113 -22.95 8.46 0.19
CA SER A 113 -22.54 8.87 -1.15
C SER A 113 -22.24 7.67 -2.03
N ASN A 114 -22.29 7.87 -3.35
CA ASN A 114 -21.97 6.85 -4.35
C ASN A 114 -20.48 6.43 -4.37
N ILE A 115 -19.64 7.13 -3.61
CA ILE A 115 -18.22 6.81 -3.47
C ILE A 115 -17.90 6.32 -2.06
N PRO A 116 -16.93 5.40 -1.89
CA PRO A 116 -16.49 4.94 -0.58
C PRO A 116 -16.02 6.12 0.29
N PRO A 117 -16.35 6.14 1.60
CA PRO A 117 -15.97 7.23 2.50
C PRO A 117 -14.48 7.56 2.52
N LEU A 118 -13.63 6.52 2.45
CA LEU A 118 -12.17 6.69 2.40
C LEU A 118 -11.71 7.43 1.14
N VAL A 119 -12.31 7.13 -0.01
CA VAL A 119 -12.00 7.80 -1.28
C VAL A 119 -12.50 9.24 -1.25
N LYS A 120 -13.71 9.47 -0.72
CA LYS A 120 -14.25 10.82 -0.52
C LYS A 120 -13.33 11.68 0.34
N LYS A 121 -12.82 11.12 1.44
CA LYS A 121 -11.86 11.79 2.33
C LYS A 121 -10.56 12.16 1.58
N LYS A 122 -9.93 11.20 0.88
CA LYS A 122 -8.73 11.46 0.07
C LYS A 122 -8.94 12.54 -1.00
N LEU A 123 -10.11 12.54 -1.64
CA LEU A 123 -10.46 13.56 -2.65
C LEU A 123 -10.59 14.95 -2.03
N SER A 124 -11.23 15.06 -0.86
CA SER A 124 -11.35 16.33 -0.14
C SER A 124 -9.98 16.87 0.27
N GLU A 125 -9.13 16.03 0.86
CA GLU A 125 -7.77 16.42 1.27
C GLU A 125 -6.96 16.96 0.10
N ARG A 126 -6.95 16.24 -1.04
CA ARG A 126 -6.25 16.71 -2.25
C ARG A 126 -6.85 17.97 -2.84
N GLN A 127 -8.17 18.15 -2.76
CA GLN A 127 -8.83 19.36 -3.25
C GLN A 127 -8.44 20.58 -2.39
N ASP A 128 -8.31 20.40 -1.08
CA ASP A 128 -7.87 21.45 -0.17
C ASP A 128 -6.40 21.80 -0.42
N ASP A 129 -5.51 20.81 -0.55
CA ASP A 129 -4.08 21.03 -0.87
C ASP A 129 -3.91 21.87 -2.15
N LEU A 130 -4.67 21.57 -3.21
CA LEU A 130 -4.63 22.32 -4.48
C LEU A 130 -5.13 23.77 -4.33
N ARG A 131 -6.08 24.03 -3.43
CA ARG A 131 -6.56 25.40 -3.17
C ARG A 131 -5.48 26.27 -2.51
N PHE A 132 -4.55 25.68 -1.75
CA PHE A 132 -3.47 26.41 -1.10
C PHE A 132 -2.25 26.63 -2.00
N VAL A 133 -2.08 25.86 -3.09
CA VAL A 133 -0.97 26.01 -4.05
C VAL A 133 -1.25 27.08 -5.12
N CYS A 134 -2.52 27.40 -5.40
CA CYS A 134 -2.92 28.44 -6.37
C CYS A 134 -3.08 29.85 -5.77
N LYS A 135 -2.37 30.21 -4.69
CA LYS A 135 -2.30 31.58 -4.18
C LYS A 135 -0.88 32.11 -4.17
#